data_AF-A0A975E6E3-F1
#
_entry.id   AF-A0A975E6E3-F1
#
_cell.length_a   1.000
_cell.length_b   1.000
_cell.length_c   1.000
_cell.angle_alpha   90.00
_cell.angle_beta   90.00
_cell.angle_gamma   90.00
#
_symmetry.space_group_name_H-M   'P 1'
#
loop_
_entity.id
_entity.type
_entity.pdbx_description
1 polymer ?
#
loop_
_entity_poly.entity_id
_entity_poly.type
_entity_poly.pdbx_seq_one_letter_code
_entity_poly.pdbx_strand_id
1 'polypeptide(L)'
;MVGSFHTRTLPYYTPRAPSVRRLLAGILRAVSHSLAQLARTLSATERARRRPPGEMVYEFYAEAGAPEGALYVDGKLVGYVPGVTRL
;
A
#
# COMPACT_ATOMS: atom_id res chain seq x y z
N MET A 1 -1.12 19.61 43.74
CA MET A 1 -0.58 18.23 43.77
C MET A 1 -0.55 17.71 42.34
N VAL A 2 0.62 17.75 41.69
CA VAL A 2 0.81 17.25 40.32
C VAL A 2 1.35 15.84 40.43
N GLY A 3 0.57 14.85 39.97
CA GLY A 3 0.96 13.44 39.96
C GLY A 3 1.99 13.19 38.85
N SER A 4 3.19 12.78 39.23
CA SER A 4 4.29 12.45 38.34
C SER A 4 4.03 11.15 37.58
N PHE A 5 3.72 11.23 36.29
CA PHE A 5 3.67 10.07 35.41
C PHE A 5 5.07 9.47 35.27
N HIS A 6 5.31 8.31 35.89
CA HIS A 6 6.51 7.53 35.67
C HIS A 6 6.41 6.86 34.30
N THR A 7 7.03 7.45 33.29
CA THR A 7 7.21 6.83 31.98
C THR A 7 8.16 5.64 32.14
N ARG A 8 7.60 4.46 32.41
CA ARG A 8 8.34 3.20 32.42
C ARG A 8 8.70 2.86 30.97
N THR A 9 9.87 3.32 30.51
CA THR A 9 10.44 2.88 29.23
C THR A 9 10.82 1.41 29.38
N LEU A 10 9.91 0.52 28.98
CA LEU A 10 10.21 -0.89 28.87
C LEU A 10 11.29 -1.04 27.78
N PRO A 11 12.45 -1.64 28.08
CA PRO A 11 13.45 -1.90 27.06
C PRO A 11 12.79 -2.82 26.04
N TYR A 12 12.65 -2.35 24.80
CA TYR A 12 12.22 -3.19 23.69
C TYR A 12 13.26 -4.30 23.54
N TYR A 13 12.96 -5.47 24.10
CA TYR A 13 13.68 -6.68 23.79
C TYR A 13 13.51 -6.89 22.29
N THR A 14 14.53 -6.59 21.51
CA THR A 14 14.55 -6.98 20.10
C THR A 14 15.00 -8.44 20.08
N PRO A 15 14.09 -9.43 19.97
CA PRO A 15 14.52 -10.80 19.85
C PRO A 15 15.41 -10.88 18.61
N ARG A 16 16.67 -11.29 18.79
CA ARG A 16 17.58 -11.57 17.67
C ARG A 16 16.91 -12.65 16.84
N ALA A 17 16.26 -12.22 15.75
CA ALA A 17 15.58 -13.15 14.85
C ALA A 17 16.57 -14.26 14.46
N PRO A 18 16.16 -15.55 14.54
CA PRO A 18 17.00 -16.65 14.08
C PRO A 18 17.54 -16.33 12.70
N SER A 19 18.81 -16.62 12.44
CA SER A 19 19.48 -16.34 11.16
C SER A 19 18.67 -16.84 9.95
N VAL A 20 18.04 -18.02 10.10
CA VAL A 20 17.12 -18.60 9.11
C VAL A 20 15.92 -17.70 8.81
N ARG A 21 15.29 -17.11 9.83
CA ARG A 21 14.15 -16.19 9.64
C ARG A 21 14.56 -14.94 8.87
N ARG A 22 15.77 -14.42 9.12
CA ARG A 22 16.31 -13.27 8.38
C ARG A 22 16.63 -13.62 6.94
N LEU A 23 17.17 -14.81 6.70
CA LEU A 23 17.44 -15.33 5.35
C LEU A 23 16.14 -15.47 4.56
N LEU A 24 15.12 -16.12 5.13
CA LEU A 24 13.80 -16.27 4.51
C LEU A 24 13.15 -14.91 4.23
N ALA A 25 13.21 -13.97 5.18
CA ALA A 25 12.71 -12.61 4.96
C ALA A 25 13.48 -11.88 3.85
N GLY A 26 14.79 -12.12 3.74
CA GLY A 26 15.64 -11.59 2.67
C GLY A 26 15.23 -12.14 1.30
N ILE A 27 15.05 -13.46 1.20
CA ILE A 27 14.59 -14.13 -0.02
C ILE A 27 13.21 -13.60 -0.42
N LEU A 28 12.26 -13.56 0.53
CA LEU A 28 10.90 -13.08 0.25
C LEU A 28 10.91 -11.64 -0.26
N ARG A 29 11.70 -10.76 0.37
CA ARG A 29 11.86 -9.36 -0.06
C ARG A 29 12.48 -9.25 -1.45
N ALA A 30 13.48 -10.06 -1.77
CA ALA A 30 14.11 -10.07 -3.08
C ALA A 30 13.12 -10.52 -4.17
N VAL A 31 12.35 -11.58 -3.91
CA VAL A 31 11.30 -12.06 -4.81
C VAL A 31 10.22 -10.99 -5.02
N SER A 32 9.73 -10.37 -3.94
CA SER A 32 8.75 -9.29 -4.05
C SER A 32 9.30 -8.10 -4.85
N HIS A 33 10.57 -7.74 -4.69
CA HIS A 33 11.20 -6.67 -5.48
C HIS A 33 11.27 -7.01 -6.97
N SER A 34 11.67 -8.24 -7.29
CA SER A 34 11.73 -8.73 -8.67
C SER A 34 10.35 -8.69 -9.33
N LEU A 35 9.32 -9.21 -8.66
CA LEU A 35 7.93 -9.16 -9.12
C LEU A 35 7.43 -7.72 -9.29
N ALA A 36 7.73 -6.83 -8.36
CA ALA A 36 7.36 -5.41 -8.46
C ALA A 36 8.07 -4.71 -9.62
N GLN A 37 9.29 -5.13 -9.98
CA GLN A 37 10.00 -4.60 -11.13
C GLN A 37 9.38 -5.10 -12.44
N LEU A 38 9.07 -6.39 -12.54
CA LEU A 38 8.38 -6.98 -13.70
C LEU A 38 6.98 -6.38 -13.90
N ALA A 39 6.23 -6.18 -12.83
CA ALA A 39 4.93 -5.53 -12.89
C ALA A 39 5.06 -4.10 -13.43
N ARG A 40 6.06 -3.34 -12.97
CA ARG A 40 6.32 -1.98 -13.47
C ARG A 40 6.70 -1.96 -14.94
N THR A 41 7.52 -2.89 -15.42
CA THR A 41 7.87 -2.97 -16.84
C THR A 41 6.66 -3.32 -17.69
N LEU A 42 5.83 -4.28 -17.27
CA LEU A 42 4.60 -4.63 -17.96
C LEU A 42 3.59 -3.47 -17.96
N SER A 43 3.39 -2.81 -16.83
CA SER A 43 2.50 -1.64 -16.75
C SER A 43 3.01 -0.45 -17.56
N ALA A 44 4.32 -0.26 -17.69
CA ALA A 44 4.87 0.79 -18.55
C ALA A 44 4.57 0.52 -20.02
N THR A 45 4.75 -0.73 -20.48
CA THR A 45 4.38 -1.17 -21.83
C THR A 45 2.88 -1.03 -22.07
N GLU A 46 2.05 -1.39 -21.10
CA GLU A 46 0.59 -1.26 -21.20
C GLU A 46 0.14 0.21 -21.25
N ARG A 47 0.74 1.08 -20.42
CA ARG A 47 0.47 2.53 -20.46
C ARG A 47 0.88 3.15 -21.80
N ALA A 48 2.00 2.72 -22.38
CA ALA A 48 2.43 3.16 -23.70
C ALA A 48 1.46 2.71 -24.80
N ARG A 49 0.85 1.53 -24.65
CA ARG A 49 -0.12 0.98 -25.60
C ARG A 49 -1.52 1.58 -25.48
N ARG A 50 -1.96 1.96 -24.27
CA ARG A 50 -3.31 2.47 -23.98
C ARG A 50 -3.50 3.97 -24.21
N ARG A 51 -2.47 4.75 -24.55
CA ARG A 51 -2.58 6.22 -24.65
C ARG A 51 -2.61 6.71 -26.11
N PRO A 52 -3.79 6.85 -26.74
CA PRO A 52 -3.98 7.94 -27.69
C PRO A 52 -3.97 9.28 -26.90
N PRO A 53 -3.28 10.32 -27.38
CA PRO A 53 -3.24 11.62 -26.70
C PRO A 53 -4.60 12.30 -26.87
N GLY A 54 -5.55 12.04 -25.97
CA GLY A 54 -6.83 12.73 -26.00
C GLY A 54 -7.95 12.11 -25.15
N GLU A 55 -7.88 10.83 -24.81
CA GLU A 55 -9.01 10.15 -24.18
C GLU A 55 -8.66 9.67 -22.78
N MET A 56 -9.17 10.38 -21.76
CA MET A 56 -9.17 9.92 -20.38
C MET A 56 -10.27 8.88 -20.22
N VAL A 57 -9.94 7.61 -20.46
CA VAL A 57 -10.84 6.49 -20.15
C VAL A 57 -10.75 6.22 -18.65
N TYR A 58 -11.82 6.53 -17.91
CA TYR A 58 -11.97 6.18 -16.51
C TYR A 58 -12.38 4.71 -16.39
N GLU A 59 -11.54 3.88 -15.79
CA GLU A 59 -11.85 2.47 -15.49
C GLU A 59 -12.65 2.44 -14.16
N PHE A 60 -13.97 2.33 -14.24
CA PHE A 60 -14.86 2.22 -13.07
C PHE A 60 -14.87 0.78 -12.56
N TYR A 61 -14.24 0.53 -11.43
CA TYR A 61 -14.30 -0.76 -10.74
C TYR A 61 -15.56 -0.82 -9.86
N ALA A 62 -16.63 -1.40 -10.41
CA ALA A 62 -17.95 -1.50 -9.77
C ALA A 62 -18.07 -2.63 -8.73
N GLU A 63 -17.06 -3.48 -8.53
CA GLU A 63 -17.17 -4.59 -7.57
C GLU A 63 -16.83 -4.15 -6.14
N ALA A 64 -17.89 -4.20 -5.32
CA ALA A 64 -18.05 -3.60 -4.01
C ALA A 64 -17.18 -4.23 -2.91
N GLY A 65 -16.16 -3.47 -2.52
CA GLY A 65 -15.50 -3.63 -1.21
C GLY A 65 -14.90 -2.33 -0.67
N ALA A 66 -14.80 -1.30 -1.52
CA ALA A 66 -14.40 0.03 -1.08
C ALA A 66 -15.57 0.71 -0.37
N PRO A 67 -15.41 1.19 0.87
CA PRO A 67 -16.43 1.99 1.54
C PRO A 67 -16.80 3.17 0.63
N GLU A 68 -18.10 3.37 0.42
CA GLU A 68 -18.63 4.39 -0.48
C GLU A 68 -18.00 5.77 -0.21
N GLY A 69 -17.52 6.44 -1.25
CA GLY A 69 -16.84 7.73 -1.13
C GLY A 69 -15.36 7.68 -0.71
N ALA A 70 -14.76 6.51 -0.46
CA ALA A 70 -13.33 6.40 -0.16
C ALA A 70 -12.46 6.62 -1.40
N LEU A 71 -11.50 7.55 -1.29
CA LEU A 71 -10.51 7.84 -2.32
C LEU A 71 -9.23 7.06 -2.06
N TYR A 72 -8.80 6.30 -3.06
CA TYR A 72 -7.55 5.54 -3.03
C TYR A 72 -6.55 6.10 -4.04
N VAL A 73 -5.31 6.26 -3.61
CA VAL A 73 -4.16 6.56 -4.49
C VAL A 73 -3.10 5.49 -4.23
N ASP A 74 -2.65 4.81 -5.27
CA ASP A 74 -1.73 3.66 -5.19
C ASP A 74 -2.20 2.57 -4.19
N GLY A 75 -3.52 2.35 -4.10
CA GLY A 75 -4.12 1.37 -3.19
C GLY A 75 -4.13 1.78 -1.71
N LYS A 76 -3.75 3.02 -1.36
CA LYS A 76 -3.85 3.57 0.00
C LYS A 76 -5.03 4.53 0.10
N LEU A 77 -5.80 4.42 1.19
CA LEU A 77 -6.86 5.37 1.52
C LEU A 77 -6.24 6.74 1.81
N VAL A 78 -6.59 7.74 1.01
CA VAL A 78 -6.11 9.13 1.17
C VAL A 78 -7.18 10.06 1.72
N GLY A 79 -8.45 9.66 1.69
CA GLY A 79 -9.55 10.44 2.26
C GLY A 79 -10.92 9.98 1.78
N TYR A 80 -11.95 10.74 2.15
CA TYR A 80 -13.32 10.53 1.70
C TYR A 80 -13.79 11.74 0.91
N VAL A 81 -14.49 11.52 -0.19
CA VAL A 81 -15.12 12.57 -1.00
C VAL A 81 -16.41 13.01 -0.28
N PRO A 82 -16.50 14.28 0.18
CA PRO A 82 -17.69 14.75 0.87
C PRO A 82 -18.90 14.78 -0.08
N GLY A 83 -20.05 14.33 0.40
CA GLY A 83 -21.32 14.36 -0.35
C GLY A 83 -21.65 13.11 -1.18
N VAL A 84 -20.82 12.06 -1.13
CA VAL A 84 -21.14 10.77 -1.76
C VAL A 84 -21.81 9.86 -0.73
N THR A 85 -23.13 9.73 -0.81
CA THR A 85 -23.95 8.94 0.13
C THR A 85 -24.43 7.59 -0.44
N ARG A 86 -24.19 7.37 -1.74
CA ARG A 86 -24.35 6.10 -2.46
C ARG A 86 -23.65 6.20 -3.83
N LEU A 87 -23.09 5.11 -4.33
CA LEU A 87 -22.52 5.01 -5.69
C LEU A 87 -23.49 4.26 -6.62
#